data_AF-A0A1I6NTJ7-F1
#
_entry.id   AF-A0A1I6NTJ7-F1
#
_cell.length_a   1.000
_cell.length_b   1.000
_cell.length_c   1.000
_cell.angle_alpha   90.00
_cell.angle_beta   90.00
_cell.angle_gamma   90.00
#
_symmetry.space_group_name_H-M   'P 1'
#
loop_
_entity.id
_entity.type
_entity.pdbx_description
1 polymer ?
#
loop_
_entity_poly.entity_id
_entity_poly.type
_entity_poly.pdbx_seq_one_letter_code
_entity_poly.pdbx_strand_id
1 'polypeptide(L)'
;MTAPGAQYGLNDAQLQQIIEATNQSLSQMRQLNNQVQMQASSLGQANQSDSGRMLVDKFGVWAGDFSRIENELNQLNQRVMDVRNASLQAAQQAQDSASGANL
;
A
#
# COMPACT_ATOMS: atom_id res chain seq x y z
N MET A 1 20.93 -29.60 14.60
CA MET A 1 21.04 -28.53 15.61
C MET A 1 20.73 -27.21 14.93
N THR A 2 19.49 -26.74 15.05
CA THR A 2 19.07 -25.42 14.54
C THR A 2 19.35 -24.39 15.63
N ALA A 3 20.08 -23.32 15.30
CA ALA A 3 20.49 -22.30 16.26
C ALA A 3 19.27 -21.66 16.97
N PRO A 4 19.27 -21.54 18.31
CA PRO A 4 18.25 -20.78 19.02
C PRO A 4 18.50 -19.29 18.77
N GLY A 5 17.56 -18.61 18.09
CA GLY A 5 17.61 -17.15 17.92
C GLY A 5 17.46 -16.62 16.50
N ALA A 6 17.20 -17.45 15.48
CA ALA A 6 16.73 -16.94 14.20
C ALA A 6 15.32 -16.37 14.39
N GLN A 7 15.22 -15.06 14.57
CA GLN A 7 13.99 -14.30 14.60
C GLN A 7 13.24 -14.58 13.28
N TYR A 8 12.27 -15.49 13.31
CA TYR A 8 11.49 -15.86 12.14
C TYR A 8 10.59 -14.67 11.79
N GLY A 9 10.81 -14.03 10.64
CA GLY A 9 10.00 -12.93 10.13
C GLY A 9 10.72 -11.58 10.06
N LEU A 10 10.08 -10.61 9.41
CA LEU A 10 10.50 -9.20 9.44
C LEU A 10 10.34 -8.67 10.87
N ASN A 11 11.30 -7.88 11.36
CA ASN A 11 11.18 -7.23 12.67
C ASN A 11 10.20 -6.03 12.61
N ASP A 12 9.73 -5.54 13.76
CA ASP A 12 8.74 -4.46 13.83
C ASP A 12 9.15 -3.22 13.04
N ALA A 13 10.44 -2.85 13.11
CA ALA A 13 10.98 -1.69 12.39
C ALA A 13 10.91 -1.87 10.86
N GLN A 14 11.17 -3.08 10.35
CA GLN A 14 11.06 -3.37 8.93
C GLN A 14 9.60 -3.33 8.46
N LEU A 15 8.66 -3.86 9.24
CA LEU A 15 7.23 -3.78 8.93
C LEU A 15 6.76 -2.33 8.91
N GLN A 16 7.16 -1.53 9.91
CA GLN A 16 6.86 -0.10 9.98
C GLN A 16 7.41 0.66 8.76
N GLN A 17 8.66 0.40 8.36
CA GLN A 17 9.27 1.01 7.19
C GLN A 17 8.52 0.67 5.89
N ILE A 18 8.08 -0.58 5.73
CA ILE A 18 7.26 -1.00 4.58
C ILE A 18 5.93 -0.26 4.57
N ILE A 19 5.28 -0.12 5.74
CA ILE A 19 4.00 0.58 5.87
C ILE A 19 4.13 2.05 5.46
N GLU A 20 5.17 2.72 5.96
CA GLU A 20 5.44 4.14 5.65
C GLU A 20 5.75 4.34 4.17
N ALA A 21 6.63 3.52 3.60
CA ALA A 21 6.96 3.60 2.18
C ALA A 21 5.71 3.37 1.31
N THR A 22 4.87 2.39 1.66
CA THR A 22 3.64 2.09 0.93
C THR A 22 2.63 3.23 1.01
N ASN A 23 2.45 3.85 2.18
CA ASN A 23 1.59 5.02 2.36
C ASN A 23 2.07 6.22 1.53
N GLN A 24 3.38 6.46 1.49
CA GLN A 24 3.97 7.52 0.68
C GLN A 24 3.74 7.27 -0.82
N SER A 25 3.98 6.04 -1.29
CA SER A 25 3.75 5.66 -2.68
C SER A 25 2.27 5.78 -3.06
N LEU A 26 1.33 5.35 -2.21
CA LEU A 26 -0.11 5.53 -2.43
C LEU A 26 -0.49 7.02 -2.58
N SER A 27 0.08 7.89 -1.76
CA SER A 27 -0.13 9.34 -1.89
C SER A 27 0.38 9.89 -3.21
N GLN A 28 1.60 9.50 -3.62
CA GLN A 28 2.19 9.93 -4.89
C GLN A 28 1.39 9.40 -6.09
N MET A 29 0.91 8.16 -6.00
CA MET A 29 0.06 7.54 -7.00
C MET A 29 -1.24 8.33 -7.20
N ARG A 30 -1.93 8.70 -6.12
CA ARG A 30 -3.14 9.54 -6.20
C ARG A 30 -2.87 10.89 -6.87
N GLN A 31 -1.76 11.53 -6.53
CA GLN A 31 -1.36 12.79 -7.15
C GLN A 31 -1.13 12.63 -8.66
N LEU A 32 -0.43 11.57 -9.07
CA LEU A 32 -0.20 11.27 -10.48
C LEU A 32 -1.52 11.04 -11.24
N ASN A 33 -2.42 10.21 -10.69
CA ASN A 33 -3.70 9.94 -11.33
C ASN A 33 -4.55 11.21 -11.50
N ASN A 34 -4.59 12.07 -10.47
CA ASN A 34 -5.28 13.35 -10.54
C ASN A 34 -4.68 14.27 -11.62
N GLN A 35 -3.34 14.33 -11.73
CA GLN A 35 -2.67 15.12 -12.77
C GLN A 35 -2.98 14.59 -14.18
N VAL A 36 -3.00 13.27 -14.37
CA VAL A 36 -3.33 12.65 -15.65
C VAL A 36 -4.79 12.92 -16.02
N GLN A 37 -5.72 12.79 -15.08
CA GLN A 37 -7.16 13.06 -15.33
C GLN A 37 -7.44 14.52 -15.68
N MET A 38 -6.76 15.47 -15.02
CA MET A 38 -6.87 16.89 -15.38
C MET A 38 -6.37 17.16 -16.81
N GLN A 39 -5.22 16.58 -17.19
CA GLN A 39 -4.68 16.72 -18.54
C GLN A 39 -5.57 16.05 -19.59
N ALA A 40 -6.09 14.85 -19.30
CA ALA A 40 -7.04 14.15 -20.15
C ALA A 40 -8.29 14.98 -20.44
N SER A 41 -8.83 15.64 -19.41
CA SER A 41 -9.99 16.52 -19.53
C SER A 41 -9.70 17.73 -20.43
N SER A 42 -8.52 18.35 -20.27
CA SER A 42 -8.09 19.46 -21.12
C SER A 42 -7.87 19.04 -22.57
N LEU A 43 -7.29 17.84 -22.80
CA LEU A 43 -7.07 17.29 -24.14
C LEU A 43 -8.39 16.97 -24.85
N GLY A 44 -9.36 16.40 -24.13
CA GLY A 44 -10.68 16.12 -24.68
C GLY A 44 -11.44 17.37 -25.11
N GLN A 45 -11.31 18.47 -24.37
CA GLN A 45 -11.92 19.75 -24.74
C GLN A 45 -11.25 20.38 -25.97
N ALA A 46 -9.92 20.30 -26.05
CA ALA A 46 -9.14 20.88 -27.14
C ALA A 46 -9.22 20.06 -28.44
N ASN A 47 -9.56 18.77 -28.37
CA ASN A 47 -9.43 17.85 -29.50
C ASN A 47 -10.71 17.03 -29.74
N GLN A 48 -11.63 17.58 -30.54
CA GLN A 48 -12.91 16.94 -30.90
C GLN A 48 -12.82 15.96 -32.09
N SER A 49 -11.61 15.64 -32.54
CA SER A 49 -11.38 14.66 -33.59
C SER A 49 -11.62 13.22 -33.08
N ASP A 50 -11.80 12.27 -34.00
CA ASP A 50 -11.96 10.84 -33.62
C ASP A 50 -10.71 10.30 -32.91
N SER A 51 -9.52 10.80 -33.25
CA SER A 51 -8.28 10.49 -32.54
C SER A 51 -8.25 11.11 -31.13
N GLY A 52 -8.82 12.30 -30.95
CA GLY A 52 -9.02 12.91 -29.63
C GLY A 52 -9.96 12.10 -28.75
N ARG A 53 -11.08 11.60 -29.31
CA ARG A 53 -12.02 10.70 -28.59
C ARG A 53 -11.35 9.39 -28.16
N MET A 54 -10.63 8.73 -29.08
CA MET A 54 -9.88 7.51 -28.73
C MET A 54 -8.86 7.76 -27.62
N LEU A 55 -8.19 8.92 -27.62
CA LEU A 55 -7.24 9.27 -26.57
C LEU A 55 -7.93 9.45 -25.21
N VAL A 56 -9.09 10.12 -25.16
CA VAL A 56 -9.90 10.26 -23.94
C VAL A 56 -10.34 8.88 -23.41
N ASP A 57 -10.76 7.97 -24.27
CA ASP A 57 -11.12 6.60 -23.87
C ASP A 57 -9.93 5.87 -23.23
N LYS A 58 -8.72 6.04 -23.77
CA LYS A 58 -7.50 5.47 -23.18
C LYS A 58 -7.19 6.05 -21.81
N PHE A 59 -7.45 7.34 -21.58
CA PHE A 59 -7.33 7.93 -20.24
C PHE A 59 -8.37 7.38 -19.26
N GLY A 60 -9.58 7.06 -19.74
CA GLY A 60 -10.59 6.35 -18.93
C GLY A 60 -10.12 4.97 -18.48
N VAL A 61 -9.56 4.17 -19.40
CA VAL A 61 -8.96 2.87 -19.09
C VAL A 61 -7.81 3.02 -18.09
N TRP A 62 -6.90 3.96 -18.34
CA TRP A 62 -5.80 4.28 -17.42
C TRP A 62 -6.30 4.57 -16.00
N ALA A 63 -7.29 5.46 -15.85
CA ALA A 63 -7.83 5.81 -14.54
C ALA A 63 -8.44 4.61 -13.81
N GLY A 64 -9.12 3.72 -14.54
CA GLY A 64 -9.70 2.49 -14.01
C GLY A 64 -8.64 1.51 -13.52
N ASP A 65 -7.65 1.22 -14.35
CA ASP A 65 -6.54 0.31 -14.00
C ASP A 65 -5.71 0.86 -12.85
N PHE A 66 -5.45 2.17 -12.85
CA PHE A 66 -4.71 2.83 -11.78
C PHE A 66 -5.44 2.75 -10.43
N SER A 67 -6.76 2.96 -10.43
CA SER A 67 -7.58 2.82 -9.21
C SER A 67 -7.58 1.39 -8.69
N ARG A 68 -7.48 0.37 -9.58
CA ARG A 68 -7.35 -1.03 -9.16
C ARG A 68 -6.00 -1.27 -8.47
N ILE A 69 -4.90 -0.82 -9.06
CA ILE A 69 -3.56 -0.98 -8.47
C ILE A 69 -3.48 -0.27 -7.10
N GLU A 70 -4.04 0.94 -6.98
CA GLU A 70 -4.10 1.65 -5.71
C GLU A 70 -4.83 0.82 -4.63
N ASN A 71 -5.97 0.23 -4.97
CA ASN A 71 -6.73 -0.61 -4.05
C ASN A 71 -5.96 -1.88 -3.65
N GLU A 72 -5.31 -2.56 -4.59
CA GLU A 72 -4.50 -3.74 -4.31
C GLU A 72 -3.31 -3.42 -3.40
N LEU A 73 -2.62 -2.30 -3.65
CA LEU A 73 -1.51 -1.85 -2.82
C LEU A 73 -1.97 -1.45 -1.42
N ASN A 74 -3.14 -0.80 -1.29
CA ASN A 74 -3.73 -0.47 0.00
C ASN A 74 -4.12 -1.74 0.79
N GLN A 75 -4.70 -2.74 0.13
CA GLN A 75 -5.00 -4.04 0.75
C GLN A 75 -3.74 -4.77 1.21
N LEU A 76 -2.68 -4.73 0.40
CA LEU A 76 -1.39 -5.31 0.78
C LEU A 76 -0.83 -4.59 2.02
N ASN A 77 -0.89 -3.26 2.05
CA ASN A 77 -0.43 -2.48 3.19
C ASN A 77 -1.20 -2.81 4.48
N GLN A 78 -2.52 -2.96 4.38
CA GLN A 78 -3.35 -3.36 5.51
C GLN A 78 -2.92 -4.72 6.07
N ARG A 79 -2.62 -5.70 5.20
CA ARG A 79 -2.12 -7.00 5.65
C ARG A 79 -0.77 -6.90 6.37
N VAL A 80 0.12 -6.01 5.93
CA VAL A 80 1.40 -5.75 6.63
C VAL A 80 1.15 -5.15 8.01
N MET A 81 0.21 -4.21 8.13
CA MET A 81 -0.21 -3.63 9.42
C MET A 81 -0.78 -4.71 10.36
N ASP A 82 -1.60 -5.63 9.83
CA ASP A 82 -2.18 -6.72 10.60
C ASP A 82 -1.10 -7.67 11.14
N VAL A 83 -0.10 -8.04 10.31
CA VAL A 83 1.06 -8.84 10.73
C VAL A 83 1.85 -8.13 11.82
N ARG A 84 2.08 -6.82 11.68
CA ARG A 84 2.77 -6.01 12.68
C ARG A 84 2.03 -6.03 14.02
N ASN A 85 0.73 -5.78 14.00
CA ASN A 85 -0.10 -5.78 15.20
C ASN A 85 -0.13 -7.15 15.88
N ALA A 86 -0.25 -8.24 15.12
CA ALA A 86 -0.20 -9.60 15.65
C ALA A 86 1.16 -9.89 16.33
N SER A 87 2.26 -9.40 15.73
CA SER A 87 3.61 -9.59 16.27
C SER A 87 3.79 -8.84 17.60
N LEU A 88 3.25 -7.62 17.72
CA LEU A 88 3.26 -6.84 18.96
C LEU A 88 2.42 -7.50 20.06
N GLN A 89 1.23 -8.01 19.72
CA GLN A 89 0.37 -8.71 20.68
C GLN A 89 1.02 -10.00 21.19
N ALA A 90 1.65 -10.78 20.31
CA ALA A 90 2.38 -11.99 20.70
C ALA A 90 3.55 -11.67 21.66
N ALA A 91 4.29 -10.59 21.39
CA ALA A 91 5.36 -10.13 22.26
C ALA A 91 4.85 -9.71 23.66
N GLN A 92 3.73 -8.98 23.70
CA GLN A 92 3.09 -8.57 24.96
C GLN A 92 2.62 -9.79 25.79
N GLN A 93 1.94 -10.75 25.16
CA GLN A 93 1.46 -11.96 25.83
C GLN A 93 2.60 -12.82 26.38
N ALA A 94 3.72 -12.92 25.65
CA ALA A 94 4.91 -13.61 26.13
C ALA A 94 5.51 -12.93 27.37
N GLN A 95 5.53 -11.59 27.40
CA GLN A 95 6.02 -10.81 28.53
C GLN A 95 5.12 -10.95 29.76
N ASP A 96 3.79 -10.89 29.58
CA ASP A 96 2.83 -11.06 30.67
C ASP A 96 2.91 -12.48 31.28
N SER A 97 3.07 -13.50 30.43
CA SER A 97 3.25 -14.90 30.87
C SER A 97 4.53 -15.10 31.67
N ALA A 98 5.64 -14.46 31.26
CA ALA A 98 6.91 -14.50 31.99
C ALA A 98 6.84 -13.75 33.33
N SER A 99 6.03 -12.68 33.41
CA SER A 99 5.84 -11.87 34.61
C SER A 99 4.95 -12.58 35.63
N GLY A 100 3.92 -13.31 35.18
CA GLY A 100 3.02 -14.10 36.03
C GLY A 100 3.63 -15.41 36.55
N ALA A 101 4.66 -15.95 35.90
CA ALA A 101 5.37 -17.16 36.35
C ALA A 101 6.40 -16.92 37.47
N ASN A 102 6.65 -15.65 37.85
CA ASN A 102 7.59 -15.25 38.89
C ASN A 102 6.90 -14.82 40.21
N LEU A 103 5.62 -15.16 40.40
CA LEU A 103 4.87 -15.02 41.66
C LEU A 103 4.47 -16.41 42.18
#